data_AF-A0A670XN72-F1
#
_entry.id   AF-A0A670XN72-F1
#
_cell.length_a   1.000
_cell.length_b   1.000
_cell.length_c   1.000
_cell.angle_alpha   90.00
_cell.angle_beta   90.00
_cell.angle_gamma   90.00
#
_symmetry.space_group_name_H-M   'P 1'
#
loop_
_entity.id
_entity.type
_entity.pdbx_description
1 polymer ?
#
loop_
_entity_poly.entity_id
_entity_poly.type
_entity_poly.pdbx_seq_one_letter_code
_entity_poly.pdbx_strand_id
1 'polypeptide(L)'
;MKINQNTVLEGKKVVLVPYTSAHVPRYHDWMKSEELQRLTASEPLSLEQEYEMQCSWREDADKCTFIILDAEKWSSQKASEEDCMVGDVNLFLTNSEDPTVGEIEIMIAEPSCRGRGFGKEATLIMMFYGKHDPVGDATNSV
;
A
#
# COMPACT_ATOMS: atom_id res chain seq x y z
N MET A 1 -7.43 -1.87 -8.50
CA MET A 1 -6.39 -2.86 -8.13
C MET A 1 -6.47 -4.17 -8.92
N LYS A 2 -6.97 -4.19 -10.17
CA LYS A 2 -7.01 -5.46 -10.95
C LYS A 2 -5.62 -5.98 -11.30
N ILE A 3 -4.69 -5.07 -11.61
CA ILE A 3 -3.34 -5.40 -12.07
C ILE A 3 -2.52 -6.03 -10.94
N ASN A 4 -2.64 -5.50 -9.71
CA ASN A 4 -1.81 -5.91 -8.58
C ASN A 4 -2.46 -6.91 -7.62
N GLN A 5 -3.66 -7.43 -7.92
CA GLN A 5 -4.45 -8.23 -6.96
C GLN A 5 -3.78 -9.52 -6.44
N ASN A 6 -2.80 -10.05 -7.19
CA ASN A 6 -2.04 -11.27 -6.84
C ASN A 6 -0.54 -11.00 -6.74
N THR A 7 -0.14 -9.73 -6.63
CA THR A 7 1.27 -9.33 -6.65
C THR A 7 1.75 -9.11 -5.24
N VAL A 8 2.83 -9.79 -4.86
CA VAL A 8 3.56 -9.51 -3.62
C VAL A 8 4.97 -9.04 -4.01
N LEU A 9 5.39 -7.91 -3.46
CA LEU A 9 6.71 -7.35 -3.74
C LEU A 9 7.54 -7.36 -2.46
N GLU A 10 8.62 -8.12 -2.47
CA GLU A 10 9.48 -8.32 -1.31
C GLU A 10 10.71 -7.40 -1.38
N GLY A 11 10.99 -6.70 -0.29
CA GLY A 11 12.21 -5.93 -0.07
C GLY A 11 12.93 -6.38 1.20
N LYS A 12 13.94 -5.62 1.63
CA LYS A 12 14.75 -5.98 2.81
C LYS A 12 14.09 -5.57 4.13
N LYS A 13 13.37 -4.46 4.15
CA LYS A 13 12.65 -3.93 5.31
C LYS A 13 11.14 -4.02 5.14
N VAL A 14 10.64 -3.99 3.90
CA VAL A 14 9.22 -4.01 3.62
C VAL A 14 8.80 -5.17 2.73
N VAL A 15 7.57 -5.65 2.93
CA VAL A 15 6.84 -6.47 1.95
C VAL A 15 5.59 -5.71 1.57
N LEU A 16 5.32 -5.57 0.27
CA LEU A 16 4.11 -4.94 -0.25
C LEU A 16 3.11 -6.02 -0.66
N VAL A 17 1.94 -6.01 -0.03
CA VAL A 17 0.85 -6.97 -0.29
C VAL A 17 -0.39 -6.24 -0.81
N PRO A 18 -1.24 -6.87 -1.64
CA PRO A 18 -2.42 -6.23 -2.18
C PRO A 18 -3.36 -5.78 -1.05
N TYR A 19 -3.98 -4.62 -1.17
CA TYR A 19 -4.95 -4.17 -0.17
C TYR A 19 -6.26 -4.99 -0.27
N THR A 20 -6.57 -5.75 0.79
CA THR A 20 -7.77 -6.59 0.86
C THR A 20 -8.72 -6.13 1.96
N SER A 21 -9.95 -6.67 1.96
CA SER A 21 -10.95 -6.39 2.99
C SER A 21 -10.49 -6.80 4.40
N ALA A 22 -9.54 -7.73 4.54
CA ALA A 22 -8.99 -8.13 5.83
C ALA A 22 -8.17 -7.02 6.50
N HIS A 23 -7.65 -6.06 5.72
CA HIS A 23 -6.84 -4.94 6.22
C HIS A 23 -7.69 -3.75 6.68
N VAL A 24 -8.97 -3.71 6.30
CA VAL A 24 -9.88 -2.58 6.56
C VAL A 24 -10.00 -2.25 8.06
N PRO A 25 -10.16 -3.20 8.99
CA PRO A 25 -10.28 -2.88 10.42
C PRO A 25 -9.06 -2.11 10.94
N ARG A 26 -7.85 -2.59 10.59
CA ARG A 26 -6.59 -1.99 11.00
C ARG A 26 -6.35 -0.62 10.36
N TYR A 27 -6.67 -0.51 9.07
CA TYR A 27 -6.58 0.75 8.35
C TYR A 27 -7.54 1.80 8.92
N HIS A 28 -8.78 1.40 9.21
CA HIS A 28 -9.77 2.24 9.86
C HIS A 28 -9.29 2.73 11.24
N ASP A 29 -8.63 1.87 12.03
CA ASP A 29 -8.03 2.27 13.30
C ASP A 29 -6.92 3.32 13.12
N TRP A 30 -6.09 3.22 12.08
CA TRP A 30 -5.15 4.29 11.74
C TRP A 30 -5.86 5.60 11.36
N MET A 31 -6.94 5.51 10.57
CA MET A 31 -7.70 6.67 10.13
C MET A 31 -8.50 7.36 11.24
N LYS A 32 -8.53 6.82 12.47
CA LYS A 32 -9.03 7.55 13.66
C LYS A 32 -8.05 8.60 14.19
N SER A 33 -6.78 8.57 13.75
CA SER A 33 -5.77 9.53 14.19
C SER A 33 -5.89 10.86 13.44
N GLU A 34 -6.17 11.95 14.17
CA GLU A 34 -6.17 13.31 13.62
C GLU A 34 -4.82 13.71 12.98
N GLU A 35 -3.72 13.14 13.47
CA GLU A 35 -2.40 13.37 12.89
C GLU A 35 -2.32 12.77 11.48
N LEU A 36 -2.77 11.51 11.32
CA LEU A 36 -2.74 10.83 10.03
C LEU A 36 -3.71 11.47 9.04
N GLN A 37 -4.93 11.80 9.48
CA GLN A 37 -5.91 12.54 8.68
C GLN A 37 -5.31 13.84 8.14
N ARG A 38 -4.70 14.67 9.00
CA ARG A 38 -4.08 15.93 8.58
C ARG A 38 -2.89 15.72 7.62
N LEU A 39 -2.05 14.72 7.87
CA LEU A 39 -0.86 14.46 7.04
C LEU A 39 -1.21 13.88 5.67
N THR A 40 -2.33 13.17 5.57
CA THR A 40 -2.83 12.56 4.33
C THR A 40 -3.93 13.37 3.66
N ALA A 41 -4.35 14.48 4.28
CA ALA A 41 -5.54 15.25 3.90
C ALA A 41 -6.82 14.37 3.78
N SER A 42 -6.92 13.33 4.61
CA SER A 42 -8.07 12.42 4.64
C SER A 42 -9.14 12.88 5.62
N GLU A 43 -10.40 12.66 5.27
CA GLU A 43 -11.54 12.83 6.16
C GLU A 43 -11.88 11.49 6.85
N PRO A 44 -12.37 11.49 8.09
CA PRO A 44 -12.77 10.26 8.77
C PRO A 44 -13.99 9.63 8.10
N LEU A 45 -13.97 8.30 8.02
CA LEU A 45 -15.06 7.48 7.49
C LEU A 45 -15.55 6.48 8.55
N SER A 46 -16.81 6.05 8.42
CA SER A 46 -17.29 4.90 9.17
C SER A 46 -16.59 3.62 8.68
N LEU A 47 -16.58 2.58 9.50
CA LEU A 47 -15.98 1.30 9.12
C LEU A 47 -16.65 0.73 7.85
N GLU A 48 -17.96 0.86 7.73
CA GLU A 48 -18.73 0.45 6.55
C GLU A 48 -18.31 1.24 5.30
N GLN A 49 -18.11 2.55 5.44
CA GLN A 49 -17.63 3.39 4.34
C GLN A 49 -16.21 3.02 3.89
N GLU A 50 -15.33 2.62 4.81
CA GLU A 50 -14.00 2.10 4.46
C GLU A 50 -14.09 0.80 3.65
N TYR A 51 -15.03 -0.10 3.99
CA TYR A 51 -15.29 -1.30 3.18
C TYR A 51 -15.82 -0.95 1.78
N GLU A 52 -16.72 0.03 1.67
CA GLU A 52 -17.24 0.51 0.38
C GLU A 52 -16.11 1.12 -0.48
N MET A 53 -15.23 1.91 0.13
CA MET A 53 -14.05 2.47 -0.54
C MET A 53 -13.04 1.40 -0.95
N GLN A 54 -12.77 0.42 -0.09
CA GLN A 54 -11.90 -0.71 -0.45
C GLN A 54 -12.46 -1.47 -1.65
N CYS A 55 -13.77 -1.70 -1.69
CA CYS A 55 -14.44 -2.35 -2.82
C CYS A 55 -14.27 -1.54 -4.12
N SER A 56 -14.49 -0.21 -4.07
CA SER A 56 -14.35 0.63 -5.27
C SER A 56 -12.91 0.67 -5.79
N TRP A 57 -11.91 0.77 -4.90
CA TRP A 57 -10.50 0.73 -5.29
C TRP A 57 -10.08 -0.61 -5.87
N ARG A 58 -10.72 -1.70 -5.45
CA ARG A 58 -10.43 -3.03 -6.00
C ARG A 58 -10.68 -3.08 -7.50
N GLU A 59 -11.78 -2.47 -7.94
CA GLU A 59 -12.21 -2.48 -9.33
C GLU A 59 -11.46 -1.48 -10.22
N ASP A 60 -10.72 -0.56 -9.59
CA ASP A 60 -10.00 0.51 -10.27
C ASP A 60 -8.90 -0.01 -11.21
N ALA A 61 -8.81 0.56 -12.41
CA ALA A 61 -7.93 0.06 -13.46
C ALA A 61 -6.58 0.79 -13.51
N ASP A 62 -6.53 2.04 -13.05
CA ASP A 62 -5.37 2.93 -13.09
C ASP A 62 -4.73 3.16 -11.72
N LYS A 63 -5.30 2.55 -10.66
CA LYS A 63 -4.80 2.60 -9.29
C LYS A 63 -4.31 1.24 -8.78
N CYS A 64 -3.08 1.24 -8.27
CA CYS A 64 -2.50 0.12 -7.52
C CYS A 64 -2.27 0.54 -6.06
N THR A 65 -2.94 -0.10 -5.13
CA THR A 65 -2.73 0.09 -3.68
C THR A 65 -2.12 -1.16 -3.07
N PHE A 66 -1.05 -0.98 -2.32
CA PHE A 66 -0.45 -2.02 -1.49
C PHE A 66 -0.42 -1.60 -0.03
N ILE A 67 -0.59 -2.58 0.85
CA ILE A 67 -0.26 -2.45 2.26
C ILE A 67 1.22 -2.76 2.45
N ILE A 68 1.90 -1.92 3.22
CA ILE A 68 3.29 -2.07 3.60
C ILE A 68 3.35 -2.90 4.89
N LEU A 69 4.03 -4.04 4.83
CA LEU A 69 4.33 -4.88 5.99
C LEU A 69 5.78 -4.71 6.42
N ASP A 70 6.06 -4.89 7.71
CA ASP A 70 7.41 -5.04 8.25
C ASP A 70 7.96 -6.44 7.91
N ALA A 71 8.97 -6.47 7.03
CA ALA A 71 9.56 -7.72 6.53
C ALA A 71 10.18 -8.58 7.64
N GLU A 72 10.71 -7.95 8.70
CA GLU A 72 11.31 -8.69 9.82
C GLU A 72 10.22 -9.42 10.61
N LYS A 73 9.12 -8.72 10.93
CA LYS A 73 7.97 -9.33 11.61
C LYS A 73 7.31 -10.40 10.75
N TRP A 74 7.11 -10.11 9.46
CA TRP A 74 6.51 -11.02 8.49
C TRP A 74 7.31 -12.32 8.37
N SER A 75 8.63 -12.22 8.21
CA SER A 75 9.53 -13.37 8.08
C SER A 75 9.58 -14.23 9.35
N SER A 76 9.32 -13.65 10.51
CA SER A 76 9.33 -14.40 11.78
C SER A 76 8.19 -15.41 11.90
N GLN A 77 7.11 -15.26 11.11
CA GLN A 77 5.88 -16.08 11.12
C GLN A 77 5.21 -16.22 12.50
N LYS A 78 5.55 -15.34 13.45
CA LYS A 78 4.96 -15.30 14.81
C LYS A 78 3.85 -14.28 14.94
N ALA A 79 3.70 -13.42 13.94
CA ALA A 79 2.79 -12.30 13.90
C ALA A 79 1.77 -12.53 12.78
N SER A 80 0.54 -12.05 12.96
CA SER A 80 -0.44 -12.02 11.88
C SER A 80 -0.02 -10.99 10.81
N GLU A 81 -0.63 -11.04 9.63
CA GLU A 81 -0.44 -10.01 8.59
C GLU A 81 -0.78 -8.62 9.13
N GLU A 82 -1.87 -8.52 9.91
CA GLU A 82 -2.32 -7.30 10.56
C GLU A 82 -1.26 -6.70 11.51
N ASP A 83 -0.60 -7.55 12.31
CA ASP A 83 0.47 -7.14 13.23
C ASP A 83 1.73 -6.65 12.51
N CYS A 84 1.89 -7.07 11.25
CA CYS A 84 2.99 -6.66 10.38
C CYS A 84 2.69 -5.36 9.64
N MET A 85 1.44 -4.92 9.56
CA MET A 85 1.05 -3.69 8.85
C MET A 85 1.73 -2.45 9.44
N VAL A 86 2.35 -1.64 8.59
CA VAL A 86 3.02 -0.39 8.98
C VAL A 86 2.60 0.86 8.20
N GLY A 87 1.89 0.67 7.08
CA GLY A 87 1.40 1.75 6.23
C GLY A 87 0.87 1.25 4.90
N ASP A 88 0.74 2.13 3.92
CA ASP A 88 0.30 1.82 2.57
C ASP A 88 1.05 2.66 1.53
N VAL A 89 1.03 2.19 0.28
CA VAL A 89 1.56 2.90 -0.88
C VAL A 89 0.58 2.76 -2.05
N ASN A 90 0.29 3.89 -2.68
CA ASN A 90 -0.58 3.99 -3.84
C ASN A 90 0.24 4.43 -5.05
N LEU A 91 -0.06 3.87 -6.22
CA LEU A 91 0.39 4.36 -7.52
C LEU A 91 -0.83 4.69 -8.35
N PHE A 92 -0.89 5.92 -8.81
CA PHE A 92 -1.91 6.43 -9.71
C PHE A 92 -1.27 6.68 -11.07
N LEU A 93 -1.80 6.04 -12.11
CA LEU A 93 -1.39 6.28 -13.50
C LEU A 93 -2.23 7.44 -14.04
N THR A 94 -1.89 8.65 -13.60
CA THR A 94 -2.80 9.81 -13.58
C THR A 94 -3.10 10.47 -14.93
N ASN A 95 -2.45 10.06 -16.03
CA ASN A 95 -2.68 10.72 -17.31
C ASN A 95 -3.04 9.73 -18.44
N SER A 96 -4.32 9.76 -18.85
CA SER A 96 -4.81 9.03 -20.02
C SER A 96 -4.21 9.54 -21.33
N GLU A 97 -3.67 10.76 -21.36
CA GLU A 97 -2.97 11.35 -22.50
C GLU A 97 -1.45 11.09 -22.47
N ASP A 98 -0.88 10.76 -21.29
CA ASP A 98 0.55 10.41 -21.13
C ASP A 98 0.74 9.23 -20.16
N PRO A 99 0.77 7.99 -20.65
CA PRO A 99 0.92 6.80 -19.82
C PRO A 99 2.31 6.66 -19.18
N THR A 100 3.22 7.62 -19.39
CA THR A 100 4.57 7.61 -18.81
C THR A 100 4.66 8.36 -17.47
N VAL A 101 3.59 9.05 -17.07
CA VAL A 101 3.51 9.78 -15.81
C VAL A 101 2.68 9.01 -14.79
N GLY A 102 3.20 8.90 -13.58
CA GLY A 102 2.48 8.32 -12.45
C GLY A 102 2.81 9.06 -11.16
N GLU A 103 1.87 9.01 -10.22
CA GLU A 103 1.99 9.60 -8.89
C GLU A 103 2.07 8.49 -7.84
N ILE A 104 3.03 8.62 -6.92
CA ILE A 104 3.19 7.69 -5.80
C ILE A 104 2.86 8.44 -4.51
N GLU A 105 1.84 7.97 -3.81
CA GLU A 105 1.50 8.42 -2.47
C GLU A 105 1.88 7.35 -1.46
N ILE A 106 2.45 7.76 -0.34
CA ILE A 106 2.91 6.82 0.69
C ILE A 106 2.60 7.33 2.08
N MET A 107 2.09 6.43 2.92
CA MET A 107 1.90 6.66 4.34
C MET A 107 2.65 5.59 5.14
N ILE A 108 3.41 6.02 6.14
CA ILE A 108 3.88 5.13 7.22
C ILE A 108 3.07 5.45 8.47
N ALA A 109 2.00 4.70 8.65
CA ALA A 109 1.04 4.89 9.72
C ALA A 109 1.69 4.69 11.10
N GLU A 110 2.49 3.62 11.24
CA GLU A 110 3.11 3.23 12.51
C GLU A 110 4.26 4.17 12.92
N PRO A 111 4.13 4.95 14.00
CA PRO A 111 5.16 5.91 14.42
C PRO A 111 6.52 5.26 14.68
N SER A 112 6.52 4.04 15.22
CA SER A 112 7.74 3.26 15.51
C SER A 112 8.53 2.83 14.26
N CYS A 113 7.93 2.94 13.06
CA CYS A 113 8.54 2.62 11.78
C CYS A 113 8.94 3.87 10.96
N ARG A 114 8.49 5.07 11.38
CA ARG A 114 8.86 6.34 10.72
C ARG A 114 10.34 6.65 10.92
N GLY A 115 10.97 7.29 9.93
CA GLY A 115 12.40 7.65 9.98
C GLY A 115 13.38 6.47 9.90
N ARG A 116 12.90 5.23 9.69
CA ARG A 116 13.73 4.00 9.67
C ARG A 116 13.96 3.40 8.28
N GLY A 117 13.53 4.10 7.24
CA GLY A 117 13.74 3.73 5.83
C GLY A 117 12.61 2.91 5.19
N PHE A 118 11.53 2.61 5.91
CA PHE A 118 10.36 1.89 5.37
C PHE A 118 9.76 2.61 4.17
N GLY A 119 9.42 3.90 4.34
CA GLY A 119 8.86 4.71 3.27
C GLY A 119 9.77 4.78 2.04
N LYS A 120 11.08 4.98 2.26
CA LYS A 120 12.07 5.02 1.19
C LYS A 120 12.08 3.72 0.37
N GLU A 121 12.11 2.56 1.03
CA GLU A 121 12.17 1.29 0.31
C GLU A 121 10.85 0.98 -0.40
N ALA A 122 9.71 1.21 0.24
CA ALA A 122 8.39 1.04 -0.37
C ALA A 122 8.22 1.92 -1.63
N THR A 123 8.64 3.19 -1.57
CA THR A 123 8.63 4.08 -2.76
C THR A 123 9.53 3.54 -3.88
N LEU A 124 10.74 3.07 -3.56
CA LEU A 124 11.66 2.53 -4.57
C LEU A 124 11.11 1.26 -5.25
N ILE A 125 10.52 0.35 -4.46
CA ILE A 125 9.84 -0.84 -4.99
C ILE A 125 8.67 -0.41 -5.88
N MET A 126 7.87 0.57 -5.46
CA MET A 126 6.74 1.05 -6.25
C MET A 126 7.16 1.71 -7.57
N MET A 127 8.25 2.48 -7.57
CA MET A 127 8.85 3.03 -8.79
C MET A 127 9.34 1.92 -9.73
N PHE A 128 9.96 0.87 -9.19
CA PHE A 128 10.42 -0.27 -9.99
C PHE A 128 9.24 -1.03 -10.60
N TYR A 129 8.20 -1.31 -9.79
CA TYR A 129 6.97 -1.94 -10.22
C TYR A 129 6.29 -1.16 -11.35
N GLY A 130 6.03 0.14 -11.14
CA GLY A 130 5.38 0.98 -12.15
C GLY A 130 6.17 1.14 -13.46
N LYS A 131 7.52 1.03 -13.41
CA LYS A 131 8.36 1.05 -14.61
C LYS A 131 8.32 -0.26 -15.40
N HIS A 132 8.22 -1.39 -14.71
CA HIS A 132 8.45 -2.71 -15.31
C HIS A 132 7.17 -3.50 -15.58
N ASP A 133 6.02 -3.13 -15.01
CA ASP A 133 4.82 -3.95 -15.10
C ASP A 133 3.51 -3.14 -15.09
N PRO A 134 2.82 -3.01 -16.24
CA PRO A 134 1.38 -2.74 -16.26
C PRO A 134 0.56 -4.00 -16.52
N VAL A 135 1.14 -5.08 -17.06
CA VAL A 135 0.47 -6.33 -17.48
C VAL A 135 1.46 -7.49 -17.53
N GLY A 136 1.71 -8.13 -16.39
CA GLY A 136 2.20 -9.49 -16.25
C GLY A 136 3.66 -9.74 -16.67
N ASP A 137 4.58 -9.66 -15.72
CA ASP A 137 5.57 -10.73 -15.61
C ASP A 137 5.88 -11.03 -14.13
N ALA A 138 5.11 -11.96 -13.58
CA ALA A 138 5.33 -12.51 -12.25
C ALA A 138 6.60 -13.37 -12.28
N THR A 139 7.77 -12.75 -12.15
CA THR A 139 8.98 -13.31 -11.52
C THR A 139 10.13 -12.32 -11.66
N ASN A 140 10.31 -11.42 -10.70
CA ASN A 140 11.65 -10.96 -10.36
C ASN A 140 11.68 -10.49 -8.90
N SER A 141 12.41 -11.24 -8.09
CA SER A 141 12.90 -10.82 -6.79
C SER A 141 13.74 -9.56 -6.98
N VAL A 142 13.45 -8.52 -6.19
CA VAL A 142 14.24 -7.26 -6.16
C VAL A 142 15.35 -7.37 -5.13
#